data_AF-A0A344TF71-F1
#
_entry.id   AF-A0A344TF71-F1
#
_cell.length_a   1.000
_cell.length_b   1.000
_cell.length_c   1.000
_cell.angle_alpha   90.00
_cell.angle_beta   90.00
_cell.angle_gamma   90.00
#
_symmetry.space_group_name_H-M   'P 1'
#
loop_
_entity.id
_entity.type
_entity.pdbx_description
1 polymer ?
#
loop_
_entity_poly.entity_id
_entity_poly.type
_entity_poly.pdbx_seq_one_letter_code
_entity_poly.pdbx_strand_id
1 'polypeptide(L)' 'MGEAAKQIDTPFREQYTQIPWRKMAGLRHKLIHDYMGVDLWAVWEIVVTILPQQAIDFKNIVNDLEKNNF' A
#
# COMPACT_ATOMS: atom_id res chain seq x y z
N MET A 1 5.72 -1.16 -4.62
CA MET A 1 4.56 -0.66 -3.83
C MET A 1 4.33 0.84 -3.98
N GLY A 2 5.31 1.71 -3.68
CA GLY A 2 5.09 3.18 -3.72
C GLY A 2 4.84 3.81 -5.11
N GLU A 3 5.54 3.38 -6.16
CA GLU A 3 5.32 3.90 -7.53
C GLU A 3 4.05 3.34 -8.18
N ALA A 4 3.78 2.04 -8.00
CA ALA A 4 2.56 1.41 -8.49
C ALA A 4 1.31 2.03 -7.86
N ALA A 5 1.33 2.33 -6.56
CA ALA A 5 0.21 3.00 -5.89
C ALA A 5 -0.08 4.40 -6.45
N LYS A 6 0.92 5.09 -7.01
CA LYS A 6 0.74 6.42 -7.66
C LYS A 6 0.10 6.34 -9.04
N GLN A 7 0.12 5.18 -9.68
CA GLN A 7 -0.43 4.97 -11.02
C GLN A 7 -1.90 4.55 -11.03
N ILE A 8 -2.47 4.23 -9.87
CA ILE A 8 -3.88 3.86 -9.74
C ILE A 8 -4.76 5.11 -9.84
N ASP A 9 -5.81 5.10 -10.66
CA ASP A 9 -6.67 6.27 -10.85
C ASP A 9 -7.44 6.67 -9.58
N THR A 10 -7.75 7.97 -9.46
CA THR A 10 -8.48 8.52 -8.31
C THR A 10 -9.82 7.81 -8.04
N PRO A 11 -10.69 7.53 -9.03
CA PRO A 11 -11.97 6.86 -8.77
C PRO A 11 -11.80 5.47 -8.16
N PHE A 12 -10.76 4.73 -8.56
CA PHE A 12 -10.46 3.42 -7.99
C PHE A 12 -10.00 3.53 -6.54
N ARG A 13 -9.18 4.54 -6.22
CA ARG A 13 -8.75 4.80 -4.83
C ARG A 13 -9.92 5.21 -3.94
N GLU A 14 -10.88 5.95 -4.49
CA GLU A 14 -12.12 6.35 -3.82
C GLU A 14 -13.09 5.18 -3.63
N GLN A 15 -13.07 4.20 -4.52
CA GLN A 15 -13.83 2.96 -4.36
C GLN A 15 -13.26 2.10 -3.21
N TYR A 16 -11.94 2.06 -3.05
CA TYR A 16 -11.26 1.26 -2.03
C TYR A 16 -10.52 2.12 -0.98
N THR A 17 -11.28 2.91 -0.22
CA THR A 17 -10.73 3.83 0.81
C THR A 17 -10.11 3.14 2.02
N GLN A 18 -10.40 1.86 2.24
CA GLN A 18 -9.79 1.06 3.31
C GLN A 18 -8.28 0.88 3.11
N ILE A 19 -7.79 1.00 1.87
CA ILE A 19 -6.37 0.92 1.58
C ILE A 19 -5.74 2.32 1.74
N PRO A 20 -4.67 2.46 2.55
CA PRO A 20 -4.04 3.74 2.80
C PRO A 20 -3.10 4.16 1.65
N TRP A 21 -3.64 4.34 0.44
CA TRP A 21 -2.91 4.61 -0.82
C TRP A 21 -1.84 5.70 -0.69
N ARG A 22 -2.18 6.81 -0.03
CA ARG A 22 -1.26 7.95 0.17
C ARG A 22 -0.07 7.57 1.06
N LYS A 23 -0.30 6.78 2.11
CA LYS A 23 0.78 6.28 2.99
C LYS A 23 1.68 5.29 2.24
N MET A 24 1.10 4.42 1.40
CA MET A 24 1.86 3.49 0.57
C MET A 24 2.76 4.20 -0.45
N ALA A 25 2.25 5.24 -1.11
CA ALA A 25 3.02 6.07 -2.04
C ALA A 25 4.19 6.81 -1.35
N GLY A 26 4.01 7.20 -0.08
CA GLY A 26 5.01 7.89 0.74
C GLY A 26 6.06 6.97 1.40
N LEU A 27 5.80 5.65 1.48
CA LEU A 27 6.70 4.71 2.17
C LEU A 27 8.09 4.71 1.55
N ARG A 28 8.21 4.75 0.22
CA ARG A 28 9.50 4.84 -0.45
C ARG A 28 10.25 6.08 0.03
N HIS A 29 9.62 7.25 -0.06
CA HIS A 29 10.21 8.54 0.33
C HIS A 29 10.79 8.50 1.75
N LYS A 30 10.10 7.84 2.69
CA LYS A 30 10.54 7.70 4.08
C LYS A 30 11.70 6.71 4.28
N LEU A 31 11.84 5.69 3.42
CA LEU A 31 12.89 4.68 3.52
C LEU A 31 14.22 5.08 2.86
N ILE A 32 14.20 5.97 1.86
CA ILE A 32 15.41 6.37 1.11
C ILE A 32 16.06 7.67 1.57
N HIS A 33 15.33 8.62 2.16
CA HIS A 33 15.90 9.93 2.48
C HIS A 33 16.78 9.98 3.71
N ASP A 34 16.75 8.94 4.55
CA ASP A 34 17.40 9.01 5.86
C ASP A 34 18.22 7.75 6.13
N TYR A 35 19.03 7.27 5.18
CA TYR A 35 19.76 5.99 5.32
C TYR A 35 20.65 5.89 6.60
N MET A 36 20.94 7.01 7.28
CA MET A 36 21.57 7.07 8.62
C MET A 36 20.57 7.22 9.80
N GLY A 37 19.30 7.56 9.56
CA GLY A 37 18.21 7.75 10.52
C GLY A 37 16.96 6.90 10.24
N VAL A 38 17.00 5.93 9.31
CA VAL A 38 15.91 4.98 9.08
C VAL A 38 15.77 4.17 10.35
N ASP A 39 14.65 4.41 11.04
CA ASP A 39 14.25 3.59 12.17
C ASP A 39 13.95 2.17 11.67
N LEU A 40 14.92 1.28 11.83
CA LEU A 40 14.80 -0.13 11.46
C LEU A 40 13.64 -0.81 12.18
N TRP A 41 13.23 -0.33 13.36
CA TRP A 41 12.02 -0.80 14.03
C TRP A 41 10.77 -0.40 13.28
N ALA A 42 10.69 0.83 12.80
CA ALA A 42 9.58 1.26 11.96
C ALA A 42 9.52 0.45 10.65
N VAL A 43 10.67 0.14 10.03
CA VAL A 43 10.71 -0.73 8.84
C VAL A 43 10.23 -2.14 9.16
N TRP A 44 10.75 -2.72 10.25
CA TRP A 44 10.36 -4.05 10.71
C TRP A 44 8.85 -4.13 11.02
N GLU A 45 8.31 -3.14 11.73
CA GLU A 45 6.89 -3.05 12.04
C GLU A 45 6.05 -2.97 10.76
N ILE A 46 6.47 -2.16 9.78
CA ILE A 46 5.78 -2.07 8.48
C ILE A 46 5.78 -3.45 7.79
N VAL A 47 6.92 -4.14 7.77
CA VAL A 47 7.05 -5.46 7.12
C VAL A 47 6.21 -6.52 7.82
N VAL A 48 6.16 -6.54 9.15
CA VAL A 48 5.47 -7.58 9.92
C VAL A 48 3.98 -7.32 10.09
N THR A 49 3.55 -6.07 10.15
CA THR A 49 2.15 -5.73 10.47
C THR A 49 1.37 -5.20 9.28
N ILE A 50 1.99 -4.29 8.51
CA ILE A 50 1.28 -3.55 7.46
C ILE A 50 1.26 -4.34 6.16
N LEU A 51 2.39 -4.92 5.75
CA LEU A 51 2.46 -5.66 4.48
C LEU A 51 1.54 -6.88 4.43
N PRO A 52 1.40 -7.72 5.48
CA PRO A 52 0.48 -8.85 5.45
C PRO A 52 -0.98 -8.42 5.32
N GLN A 53 -1.38 -7.36 6.03
CA GLN A 53 -2.73 -6.82 5.94
C GLN A 53 -2.99 -6.26 4.53
N GLN A 54 -2.04 -5.53 3.95
CA GLN A 54 -2.17 -5.02 2.58
C GLN A 54 -2.30 -6.15 1.54
N ALA A 55 -1.61 -7.27 1.73
CA ALA A 55 -1.74 -8.42 0.84
C ALA A 55 -3.16 -9.01 0.87
N ILE A 56 -3.78 -9.07 2.05
CA ILE A 56 -5.19 -9.49 2.20
C ILE A 56 -6.12 -8.49 1.51
N ASP A 57 -5.92 -7.19 1.73
CA ASP A 57 -6.75 -6.15 1.13
C ASP A 57 -6.71 -6.20 -0.40
N PHE A 58 -5.52 -6.38 -0.99
CA PHE A 58 -5.38 -6.53 -2.43
C PHE A 58 -6.03 -7.81 -2.96
N LYS A 59 -5.92 -8.92 -2.23
CA LYS A 59 -6.60 -10.15 -2.62
C LYS A 59 -8.13 -9.97 -2.64
N ASN A 60 -8.67 -9.23 -1.67
CA ASN A 60 -10.10 -8.92 -1.63
C ASN A 60 -10.53 -8.04 -2.80
N ILE A 61 -9.72 -7.04 -3.17
CA ILE A 61 -9.96 -6.21 -4.36
C ILE A 61 -9.96 -7.06 -5.63
N VAL A 62 -8.96 -7.93 -5.81
CA VAL A 62 -8.90 -8.81 -7.00
C VAL A 62 -10.13 -9.71 -7.07
N ASN A 63 -10.52 -10.35 -5.96
CA ASN A 63 -11.72 -11.18 -5.91
C ASN A 63 -13.00 -10.39 -6.21
N ASP A 64 -13.09 -9.13 -5.76
CA ASP A 64 -14.21 -8.25 -6.03
C ASP A 64 -14.28 -7.88 -7.52
N LEU A 65 -13.14 -7.56 -8.13
CA LEU A 65 -13.06 -7.30 -9.57
C LEU A 65 -13.41 -8.53 -10.42
N GLU A 66 -12.98 -9.73 -10.01
CA GLU A 66 -13.35 -10.98 -10.68
C GLU A 66 -14.86 -11.28 -10.60
N LYS A 67 -15.50 -10.93 -9.48
CA LYS A 67 -16.95 -11.11 -9.29
C LYS A 67 -17.81 -10.08 -10.02
N ASN A 68 -17.27 -8.88 -10.23
CA ASN A 68 -17.97 -7.77 -10.89
C ASN A 68 -17.65 -7.65 -12.39
N ASN A 69 -16.80 -8.51 -12.94
CA ASN A 69 -16.72 -8.71 -14.39
C ASN A 69 -17.98 -9.47 -14.85
N PHE A 70 -18.78 -8.79 -15.68
CA PHE A 70 -19.98 -9.32 -16.36
C PHE A 70 -19.78 -10.70 -17.00
#